data_AF-A0A6J1W4J5-F1
#
_entry.id   AF-A0A6J1W4J5-F1
#
_cell.length_a   1.000
_cell.length_b   1.000
_cell.length_c   1.000
_cell.angle_alpha   90.00
_cell.angle_beta   90.00
_cell.angle_gamma   90.00
#
_symmetry.space_group_name_H-M   'P 1'
#
loop_
_entity.id
_entity.type
_entity.pdbx_description
1 polymer ?
#
loop_
_entity_poly.entity_id
_entity_poly.type
_entity_poly.pdbx_seq_one_letter_code
_entity_poly.pdbx_strand_id
1 'polypeptide(L)'
;AWEIDLKELTFLKELGTGQFGVVKHGKWRGQYNVAIKMIKEGCMSEDAFIDEAKVMMNLSHANLVQLFGVCTKERPILIITEYLSKGCLLTYLRDTRRSFQATELLDMCKDVCEAMEYLEFKQFLHRDL
;
A
#
# COMPACT_ATOMS: atom_id res chain seq x y z
N ALA A 1 -8.15 -5.21 14.75
CA ALA A 1 -7.18 -6.33 14.84
C ALA A 1 -6.17 -6.15 13.72
N TRP A 2 -4.87 -6.40 13.95
CA TRP A 2 -3.80 -6.13 12.97
C TRP A 2 -3.49 -7.33 12.06
N GLU A 3 -3.76 -8.53 12.55
CA GLU A 3 -3.56 -9.79 11.83
C GLU A 3 -4.84 -10.15 11.06
N ILE A 4 -4.70 -10.42 9.76
CA ILE A 4 -5.77 -10.89 8.86
C ILE A 4 -5.60 -12.40 8.64
N ASP A 5 -6.68 -13.16 8.72
CA ASP A 5 -6.66 -14.58 8.36
C ASP A 5 -6.54 -14.73 6.84
N LEU A 6 -5.55 -15.50 6.40
CA LEU A 6 -5.29 -15.80 4.98
C LEU A 6 -6.54 -16.35 4.28
N LYS A 7 -7.40 -17.09 4.99
CA LYS A 7 -8.64 -17.66 4.45
C LYS A 7 -9.67 -16.61 4.08
N GLU A 8 -9.56 -15.40 4.62
CA GLU A 8 -10.42 -14.27 4.25
C GLU A 8 -9.96 -13.60 2.94
N LEU A 9 -8.82 -13.99 2.38
CA LEU A 9 -8.26 -13.40 1.16
C LEU A 9 -8.52 -14.28 -0.06
N THR A 10 -8.95 -13.64 -1.14
CA THR A 10 -9.02 -14.25 -2.48
C THR A 10 -8.06 -13.52 -3.39
N PHE A 11 -7.12 -14.24 -3.99
CA PHE A 11 -6.16 -13.69 -4.94
C PHE A 11 -6.77 -13.68 -6.34
N LEU A 12 -6.71 -12.54 -7.03
CA LEU A 12 -7.33 -12.38 -8.35
C LEU A 12 -6.29 -12.23 -9.45
N LYS A 13 -5.55 -11.11 -9.45
CA LYS A 13 -4.67 -10.74 -10.56
C LYS A 13 -3.34 -10.22 -10.04
N GLU A 14 -2.24 -10.56 -10.69
CA GLU A 14 -0.96 -9.93 -10.42
C GLU A 14 -0.92 -8.48 -10.93
N LEU A 15 -0.50 -7.56 -10.07
CA LEU A 15 -0.37 -6.13 -10.39
C LEU A 15 1.06 -5.78 -10.78
N GLY A 16 2.04 -6.47 -10.20
CA GLY A 16 3.43 -6.35 -10.58
C GLY A 16 4.38 -6.91 -9.54
N THR A 17 5.66 -6.78 -9.83
CA THR A 17 6.78 -7.24 -9.00
C THR A 17 7.73 -6.08 -8.73
N GLY A 18 8.11 -5.93 -7.46
CA GLY A 18 9.11 -4.96 -7.02
C GLY A 18 10.26 -5.61 -6.25
N GLN A 19 11.14 -4.77 -5.70
CA GLN A 19 12.29 -5.20 -4.92
C GLN A 19 11.90 -6.17 -3.79
N PHE A 20 10.84 -5.82 -3.06
CA PHE A 20 10.38 -6.55 -1.87
C PHE A 20 9.45 -7.73 -2.16
N GLY A 21 9.07 -7.98 -3.41
CA GLY A 21 8.22 -9.11 -3.78
C GLY A 21 7.11 -8.80 -4.78
N VAL A 22 6.07 -9.62 -4.77
CA VAL A 22 4.96 -9.60 -5.74
C VAL A 22 3.77 -8.86 -5.13
N VAL A 23 3.08 -8.04 -5.91
CA VAL A 23 1.82 -7.40 -5.52
C VAL A 23 0.68 -7.99 -6.35
N LYS A 24 -0.38 -8.43 -5.68
CA LYS A 24 -1.60 -8.96 -6.31
C LYS A 24 -2.82 -8.12 -5.92
N HIS A 25 -3.74 -7.94 -6.85
CA HIS A 25 -5.11 -7.53 -6.56
C HIS A 25 -5.87 -8.74 -6.02
N GLY A 26 -6.66 -8.51 -4.98
CA GLY A 26 -7.51 -9.52 -4.38
C GLY A 26 -8.79 -8.96 -3.78
N LYS A 27 -9.53 -9.86 -3.13
CA LYS A 27 -10.71 -9.54 -2.32
C LYS A 27 -10.47 -9.96 -0.88
N TRP A 28 -10.84 -9.08 0.06
CA TRP A 28 -10.97 -9.40 1.46
C TRP A 28 -12.44 -9.69 1.79
N ARG A 29 -12.70 -10.84 2.41
CA ARG A 29 -14.03 -11.38 2.73
C ARG A 29 -14.97 -11.43 1.52
N GLY A 30 -14.41 -11.68 0.34
CA GLY A 30 -15.14 -11.72 -0.93
C GLY A 30 -15.68 -10.37 -1.44
N GLN A 31 -15.60 -9.29 -0.67
CA GLN A 31 -16.29 -8.04 -0.97
C GLN A 31 -15.32 -6.90 -1.29
N TYR A 32 -14.35 -6.65 -0.40
CA TYR A 32 -13.51 -5.45 -0.44
C TYR A 32 -12.31 -5.65 -1.34
N ASN A 33 -12.06 -4.74 -2.28
CA ASN A 33 -10.84 -4.79 -3.10
C ASN A 33 -9.62 -4.44 -2.25
N VAL A 34 -8.58 -5.25 -2.35
CA VAL A 34 -7.32 -5.04 -1.62
C VAL A 34 -6.12 -5.27 -2.54
N ALA A 35 -5.02 -4.60 -2.24
CA ALA A 35 -3.71 -4.98 -2.74
C ALA A 35 -3.02 -5.88 -1.70
N ILE A 36 -2.46 -6.99 -2.17
CA ILE A 36 -1.83 -8.03 -1.36
C ILE A 36 -0.36 -8.09 -1.78
N LYS A 37 0.51 -7.52 -0.97
CA LYS A 37 1.96 -7.55 -1.20
C LYS A 37 2.57 -8.74 -0.48
N MET A 38 3.08 -9.69 -1.25
CA MET A 38 3.80 -10.87 -0.78
C MET A 38 5.26 -10.49 -0.59
N ILE A 39 5.75 -10.53 0.66
CA ILE A 39 7.11 -10.14 1.01
C ILE A 39 8.06 -11.32 0.78
N LYS A 40 9.17 -11.10 0.07
CA LYS A 40 10.23 -12.10 -0.11
C LYS A 40 10.88 -12.43 1.23
N GLU A 41 11.19 -13.72 1.44
CA GLU A 41 11.89 -14.18 2.63
C GLU A 41 13.29 -13.53 2.72
N GLY A 42 13.71 -13.20 3.94
CA GLY A 42 15.02 -12.60 4.22
C GLY A 42 15.14 -11.10 3.94
N CYS A 43 14.08 -10.42 3.47
CA CYS A 43 14.13 -8.98 3.22
C CYS A 43 14.04 -8.10 4.48
N MET A 44 13.56 -8.65 5.61
CA MET A 44 13.20 -7.86 6.78
C MET A 44 13.06 -8.72 8.04
N SER A 45 13.38 -8.13 9.20
CA SER A 45 13.11 -8.74 10.52
C SER A 45 11.60 -8.73 10.80
N GLU A 46 11.05 -9.87 11.18
CA GLU A 46 9.61 -10.04 11.39
C GLU A 46 9.09 -9.25 12.58
N ASP A 47 9.80 -9.31 13.71
CA ASP A 47 9.37 -8.66 14.94
C ASP A 47 9.32 -7.14 14.75
N ALA A 48 10.37 -6.58 14.13
CA ALA A 48 10.43 -5.16 13.79
C ALA A 48 9.32 -4.77 12.81
N PHE A 49 9.04 -5.63 11.82
CA PHE A 49 7.97 -5.40 10.87
C PHE A 49 6.59 -5.39 11.51
N ILE A 50 6.29 -6.35 12.40
CA ILE A 50 4.99 -6.43 13.09
C ILE A 50 4.75 -5.19 13.94
N ASP A 51 5.77 -4.73 14.66
CA ASP A 51 5.64 -3.54 15.50
C ASP A 51 5.47 -2.27 14.65
N GLU A 52 6.21 -2.15 13.55
CA GLU A 52 6.03 -1.06 12.60
C GLU A 52 4.64 -1.09 11.94
N ALA A 53 4.15 -2.27 11.54
CA ALA A 53 2.83 -2.46 10.96
C ALA A 53 1.71 -2.00 11.92
N LYS A 54 1.82 -2.32 13.22
CA LYS A 54 0.84 -1.85 14.22
C LYS A 54 0.80 -0.31 14.30
N VAL A 55 1.94 0.36 14.20
CA VAL A 55 2.00 1.83 14.17
C VAL A 55 1.39 2.36 12.87
N MET A 56 1.80 1.81 11.74
CA MET A 56 1.33 2.21 10.41
C MET A 56 -0.17 2.02 10.22
N MET A 57 -0.78 0.99 10.83
CA MET A 57 -2.22 0.76 10.77
C MET A 57 -3.05 1.87 11.43
N ASN A 58 -2.47 2.62 12.37
CA ASN A 58 -3.14 3.77 12.99
C ASN A 58 -2.99 5.06 12.18
N LEU A 59 -2.22 5.05 11.09
CA LEU A 59 -2.16 6.15 10.14
C LEU A 59 -3.37 6.04 9.22
N SER A 60 -4.21 7.08 9.22
CA SER A 60 -5.44 7.14 8.43
C SER A 60 -5.62 8.56 7.91
N HIS A 61 -5.47 8.73 6.60
CA HIS A 61 -5.62 10.00 5.90
C HIS A 61 -6.13 9.74 4.48
N ALA A 62 -6.96 10.62 3.91
CA ALA A 62 -7.60 10.39 2.61
C ALA A 62 -6.59 10.21 1.46
N ASN A 63 -5.41 10.84 1.57
CA ASN A 63 -4.35 10.78 0.56
C ASN A 63 -3.20 9.83 0.94
N LEU A 64 -3.36 9.02 1.99
CA LEU A 64 -2.41 7.95 2.34
C LEU A 64 -3.03 6.59 2.04
N VAL A 65 -2.26 5.74 1.37
CA VAL A 65 -2.67 4.37 1.11
C VAL A 65 -2.85 3.64 2.45
N GLN A 66 -4.08 3.24 2.75
CA GLN A 66 -4.40 2.63 4.02
C GLN A 66 -3.78 1.23 4.14
N LEU A 67 -3.05 0.99 5.23
CA LEU A 67 -2.69 -0.36 5.67
C LEU A 67 -3.87 -0.96 6.45
N PHE A 68 -4.44 -2.05 5.94
CA PHE A 68 -5.56 -2.75 6.59
C PHE A 68 -5.09 -3.83 7.57
N GLY A 69 -3.93 -4.43 7.33
CA GLY A 69 -3.37 -5.47 8.18
C GLY A 69 -2.31 -6.29 7.49
N VAL A 70 -1.86 -7.32 8.19
CA VAL A 70 -0.83 -8.25 7.73
C VAL A 70 -1.24 -9.69 7.95
N CYS A 71 -0.65 -10.61 7.19
CA CYS A 71 -0.71 -12.05 7.46
C CYS A 71 0.69 -12.53 7.79
N THR A 72 0.91 -12.96 9.04
CA THR A 72 2.22 -13.35 9.56
C THR A 72 2.28 -14.81 10.02
N LYS A 73 1.13 -15.44 10.22
CA LYS A 73 1.03 -16.86 10.63
C LYS A 73 1.54 -17.85 9.58
N GLU A 74 1.53 -17.48 8.30
CA GLU A 74 1.95 -18.33 7.19
C GLU A 74 2.95 -17.56 6.30
N ARG A 75 3.85 -18.30 5.65
CA ARG A 75 4.82 -17.74 4.70
C ARG A 75 4.29 -17.77 3.27
N PRO A 76 4.64 -16.77 2.43
CA PRO A 76 5.34 -15.54 2.78
C PRO A 76 4.46 -14.56 3.58
N ILE A 77 5.06 -13.63 4.33
CA ILE A 77 4.31 -12.55 4.99
C ILE A 77 3.56 -11.74 3.94
N LEU A 78 2.31 -11.41 4.24
CA LEU A 78 1.47 -10.59 3.40
C LEU A 78 1.19 -9.23 4.04
N ILE A 79 1.23 -8.17 3.24
CA ILE A 79 0.76 -6.84 3.62
C ILE A 79 -0.50 -6.54 2.82
N ILE A 80 -1.58 -6.18 3.52
CA ILE A 80 -2.88 -5.93 2.93
C ILE A 80 -3.17 -4.43 2.99
N THR A 81 -3.27 -3.80 1.83
CA THR A 81 -3.50 -2.35 1.72
C THR A 81 -4.71 -2.04 0.85
N GLU A 82 -5.09 -0.78 0.84
CA GLU A 82 -6.01 -0.23 -0.15
C GLU A 82 -5.55 -0.58 -1.58
N TYR A 83 -6.54 -0.89 -2.43
CA TYR A 83 -6.32 -1.14 -3.84
C TYR A 83 -6.47 0.14 -4.67
N LEU A 84 -5.37 0.60 -5.26
CA LEU A 84 -5.35 1.71 -6.21
C LEU A 84 -5.52 1.21 -7.66
N SER A 85 -6.72 1.39 -8.21
CA SER A 85 -7.10 0.85 -9.53
C SER A 85 -6.27 1.39 -10.71
N LYS A 86 -5.69 2.59 -10.56
CA LYS A 86 -4.86 3.24 -11.58
C LYS A 86 -3.36 2.91 -11.48
N GLY A 87 -2.96 2.11 -10.49
CA GLY A 87 -1.56 1.71 -10.30
C GLY A 87 -0.67 2.84 -9.76
N CYS A 88 0.64 2.75 -9.97
CA CYS A 88 1.60 3.72 -9.46
C CYS A 88 1.63 5.02 -10.28
N LEU A 89 1.89 6.14 -9.59
CA LEU A 89 1.86 7.47 -10.19
C LEU A 89 2.89 7.64 -11.32
N LEU A 90 4.09 7.07 -11.19
CA LEU A 90 5.13 7.16 -12.22
C LEU A 90 4.66 6.59 -13.57
N THR A 91 4.05 5.40 -13.56
CA THR A 91 3.51 4.79 -14.77
C THR A 91 2.28 5.55 -15.26
N TYR A 92 1.45 6.05 -14.34
CA TYR A 92 0.28 6.86 -14.67
C TYR A 92 0.65 8.16 -15.41
N LEU A 93 1.70 8.85 -14.96
CA LEU A 93 2.22 10.07 -15.60
C LEU A 93 2.90 9.82 -16.94
N ARG A 94 3.52 8.65 -17.13
CA ARG A 94 4.22 8.28 -18.37
C ARG A 94 3.30 7.71 -19.45
N ASP A 95 2.01 7.49 -19.18
CA ASP A 95 1.08 6.99 -20.18
C ASP A 95 0.83 8.06 -21.25
N THR A 96 1.47 7.90 -22.42
CA THR A 96 1.41 8.84 -23.54
C THR A 96 0.03 9.01 -24.16
N ARG A 97 -0.92 8.14 -23.81
CA ARG A 97 -2.33 8.26 -24.21
C ARG A 97 -3.09 9.28 -23.36
N ARG A 98 -2.47 9.79 -22.29
CA ARG A 98 -3.03 10.81 -21.39
C ARG A 98 -2.33 12.14 -21.61
N SER A 99 -3.12 13.21 -21.52
CA SER A 99 -2.62 14.58 -21.43
C SER A 99 -3.16 15.17 -20.13
N PHE A 100 -2.28 15.77 -19.33
CA PHE A 100 -2.66 16.39 -18.07
C PHE A 100 -2.66 17.91 -18.21
N GLN A 101 -3.68 18.55 -17.68
CA GLN A 101 -3.67 19.99 -17.47
C GLN A 101 -2.77 20.34 -16.27
N ALA A 102 -2.24 21.56 -16.24
CA ALA A 102 -1.41 22.03 -15.13
C ALA A 102 -2.16 21.97 -13.78
N THR A 103 -3.47 22.17 -13.79
CA THR A 103 -4.35 22.04 -12.62
C THR A 103 -4.39 20.61 -12.09
N GLU A 104 -4.54 19.60 -12.96
CA GLU A 104 -4.53 18.19 -12.54
C GLU A 104 -3.18 17.79 -11.93
N LEU A 105 -2.06 18.29 -12.48
CA LEU A 105 -0.74 18.06 -11.92
C LEU A 105 -0.57 18.73 -10.56
N LEU A 106 -1.12 19.95 -10.41
CA LEU A 106 -1.10 20.67 -9.13
C LEU A 106 -1.93 19.93 -8.07
N ASP A 107 -3.09 19.38 -8.45
CA ASP A 107 -3.91 18.57 -7.55
C ASP A 107 -3.16 17.30 -7.09
N MET A 108 -2.45 16.61 -7.99
CA MET A 108 -1.59 15.48 -7.60
C MET A 108 -0.51 15.88 -6.60
N CYS A 109 0.14 17.03 -6.80
CA CYS A 109 1.12 17.55 -5.85
C CYS A 109 0.47 17.87 -4.51
N LYS A 110 -0.72 18.47 -4.53
CA LYS A 110 -1.49 18.80 -3.33
C LYS A 110 -1.86 17.55 -2.54
N ASP A 111 -2.36 16.51 -3.20
CA ASP A 111 -2.72 15.24 -2.56
C ASP A 111 -1.52 14.65 -1.80
N VAL A 112 -0.34 14.64 -2.44
CA VAL A 112 0.92 14.18 -1.82
C VAL A 112 1.32 15.09 -0.65
N CYS A 113 1.24 16.42 -0.82
CA CYS A 113 1.57 17.36 0.26
C CYS A 113 0.68 17.18 1.49
N GLU A 114 -0.64 17.04 1.33
CA GLU A 114 -1.56 16.82 2.45
C GLU A 114 -1.27 15.50 3.18
N ALA A 115 -0.91 14.43 2.44
CA ALA A 115 -0.46 13.18 3.03
C ALA A 115 0.84 13.34 3.84
N MET A 116 1.81 14.09 3.30
CA MET A 116 3.10 14.32 3.95
C MET A 116 2.99 15.25 5.16
N GLU A 117 2.14 16.27 5.12
CA GLU A 117 1.79 17.11 6.26
C GLU A 117 1.20 16.27 7.40
N TYR A 118 0.29 15.35 7.07
CA TYR A 118 -0.25 14.42 8.07
C TYR A 118 0.84 13.53 8.69
N LEU A 119 1.76 12.99 7.88
CA LEU A 119 2.87 12.19 8.40
C LEU A 119 3.80 13.01 9.29
N GLU A 120 4.11 14.25 8.91
CA GLU A 120 4.90 15.19 9.71
C GLU A 120 4.23 15.48 11.06
N PHE A 121 2.92 15.75 11.06
CA PHE A 121 2.14 15.95 12.29
C PHE A 121 2.19 14.74 13.23
N LYS A 122 2.26 13.53 12.66
CA LYS A 122 2.43 12.26 13.41
C LYS A 122 3.89 11.95 13.76
N GLN A 123 4.83 12.83 13.42
CA GLN A 123 6.28 12.63 13.57
C GLN A 123 6.77 11.34 12.90
N PHE A 124 6.15 11.00 11.77
CA PHE A 124 6.45 9.80 11.01
C PHE A 124 7.20 10.16 9.72
N LEU A 125 8.42 9.69 9.57
CA LEU A 125 9.23 9.95 8.37
C LEU A 125 8.93 8.89 7.29
N HIS A 126 8.60 9.33 6.07
CA HIS A 126 8.39 8.41 4.93
C HIS A 126 9.67 7.68 4.50
N ARG A 127 10.82 8.36 4.59
CA ARG A 127 12.19 7.88 4.27
C ARG A 127 12.51 7.62 2.79
N ASP A 128 11.51 7.40 1.93
CA ASP A 128 11.73 7.18 0.48
C ASP A 128 10.52 7.61 -0.37
N LEU A 129 10.22 8.92 -0.37
CA LEU A 129 9.05 9.50 -1.05
C LEU A 129 9.22 9.52 -2.59
#